data_AF-A0A968LX38-F1
#
_entry.id   AF-A0A968LX38-F1
#
_cell.length_a   1.000
_cell.length_b   1.000
_cell.length_c   1.000
_cell.angle_alpha   90.00
_cell.angle_beta   90.00
_cell.angle_gamma   90.00
#
_symmetry.space_group_name_H-M   'P 1'
#
loop_
_entity.id
_entity.type
_entity.pdbx_description
1 polymer ?
#
loop_
_entity_poly.entity_id
_entity_poly.type
_entity_poly.pdbx_seq_one_letter_code
_entity_poly.pdbx_strand_id
1 'polypeptide(L)' 'VYRWQGAVHQGQEWQLLIKTERSRFLELAAKIQAIHSYEVPEIIALPILAGSQSYLQWISEQVHGDS' A
#
# COMPACT_ATOMS: atom_id res chain seq x y z
N VAL A 1 17.41 -5.50 -1.21
CA VAL A 1 18.40 -5.94 -2.24
C VAL A 1 17.62 -6.37 -3.46
N TYR A 2 17.86 -5.77 -4.61
CA TYR A 2 17.18 -6.13 -5.87
C TYR A 2 18.17 -6.07 -7.04
N ARG A 3 17.79 -6.60 -8.20
CA ARG A 3 18.59 -6.54 -9.43
C ARG A 3 17.93 -5.60 -10.42
N TRP A 4 18.67 -4.61 -10.89
CA TRP A 4 18.21 -3.64 -11.89
C TRP A 4 19.30 -3.40 -12.93
N GLN A 5 18.95 -3.49 -14.22
CA GLN A 5 19.87 -3.38 -15.36
C GLN A 5 21.15 -4.23 -15.21
N GLY A 6 21.01 -5.46 -14.72
CA GLY A 6 22.11 -6.41 -14.54
C GLY A 6 22.94 -6.21 -13.27
N ALA A 7 22.85 -5.07 -12.59
CA ALA A 7 23.55 -4.78 -11.34
C ALA A 7 22.72 -5.15 -10.10
N VAL A 8 23.39 -5.58 -9.03
CA VAL A 8 22.77 -5.75 -7.72
C VAL A 8 22.77 -4.41 -7.01
N HIS A 9 21.60 -3.94 -6.61
CA HIS A 9 21.41 -2.70 -5.86
C HIS A 9 21.11 -3.02 -4.40
N GLN A 10 21.77 -2.30 -3.51
CA GLN A 10 21.51 -2.30 -2.08
C GLN A 10 21.18 -0.87 -1.67
N GLY A 11 19.89 -0.60 -1.45
CA GLY A 11 19.40 0.64 -0.85
C GLY A 11 18.77 0.36 0.50
N GLN A 12 18.80 1.35 1.39
CA GLN A 12 17.97 1.33 2.59
C GLN A 12 16.55 1.71 2.19
N GLU A 13 15.60 0.82 2.45
CA GLU A 13 14.20 1.00 2.13
C GLU A 13 13.35 0.85 3.41
N TRP A 14 12.15 1.41 3.38
CA TRP A 14 11.18 1.32 4.48
C TRP A 14 9.94 0.61 4.00
N GLN A 15 9.56 -0.48 4.68
CA GLN A 15 8.34 -1.19 4.36
C GLN A 15 7.14 -0.52 5.04
N LEU A 16 6.14 -0.13 4.25
CA LEU A 16 4.88 0.42 4.75
C LEU A 16 3.79 -0.65 4.70
N LEU A 17 3.07 -0.80 5.82
CA LEU A 17 1.88 -1.64 5.91
C LEU A 17 0.63 -0.77 6.03
N ILE A 18 0.04 -0.45 4.89
CA ILE A 18 -1.14 0.42 4.79
C ILE A 18 -2.41 -0.44 4.81
N LYS A 19 -3.43 -0.02 5.59
CA LYS A 19 -4.73 -0.69 5.69
C LYS A 19 -5.74 0.19 4.99
N THR A 20 -6.51 -0.39 4.08
CA THR A 20 -7.53 0.31 3.33
C THR A 20 -8.56 -0.69 2.82
N GLU A 21 -9.65 -0.19 2.26
CA GLU A 21 -10.62 -1.02 1.57
C GLU A 21 -10.17 -1.36 0.15
N ARG A 22 -10.62 -2.53 -0.33
CA ARG A 22 -10.35 -2.97 -1.72
C ARG A 22 -10.81 -1.93 -2.75
N SER A 23 -11.92 -1.25 -2.50
CA SER A 23 -12.49 -0.19 -3.36
C SER A 23 -11.52 1.00 -3.55
N ARG A 24 -10.67 1.28 -2.56
CA ARG A 24 -9.72 2.40 -2.54
C ARG A 24 -8.33 2.05 -3.08
N PHE A 25 -8.05 0.77 -3.34
CA PHE A 25 -6.71 0.33 -3.70
C PHE A 25 -6.16 1.04 -4.95
N LEU A 26 -6.96 1.18 -6.01
CA LEU A 26 -6.50 1.83 -7.25
C LEU A 26 -6.21 3.32 -7.05
N GLU A 27 -7.04 4.01 -6.27
CA GLU A 27 -6.85 5.42 -5.91
C GLU A 27 -5.56 5.61 -5.08
N LEU A 28 -5.36 4.77 -4.06
CA LEU A 28 -4.16 4.76 -3.24
C LEU A 28 -2.90 4.45 -4.07
N ALA A 29 -2.95 3.43 -4.93
CA ALA A 29 -1.83 3.04 -5.77
C ALA A 29 -1.42 4.17 -6.73
N ALA A 30 -2.39 4.82 -7.38
CA ALA A 30 -2.13 5.97 -8.24
C ALA A 30 -1.51 7.14 -7.45
N LYS A 31 -2.00 7.40 -6.24
CA LYS A 31 -1.45 8.45 -5.38
C LYS A 31 0.00 8.15 -4.98
N ILE A 32 0.30 6.91 -4.58
CA ILE A 32 1.67 6.49 -4.25
C ILE A 32 2.56 6.66 -5.48
N GLN A 33 2.16 6.16 -6.65
CA GLN A 33 2.94 6.30 -7.89
C GLN A 33 3.24 7.76 -8.22
N ALA A 34 2.28 8.67 -8.05
CA ALA A 34 2.46 10.09 -8.33
C ALA A 34 3.46 10.80 -7.41
N ILE A 35 3.68 10.30 -6.19
CA ILE A 35 4.57 10.94 -5.20
C ILE A 35 5.85 10.15 -4.92
N HIS A 36 5.96 8.91 -5.41
CA HIS A 36 7.10 8.05 -5.12
C HIS A 36 8.34 8.50 -5.90
N SER A 37 9.51 8.35 -5.29
CA SER A 37 10.80 8.66 -5.92
C SER A 37 11.26 7.66 -6.98
N TYR A 38 10.57 6.52 -7.11
CA TYR A 38 10.94 5.43 -8.01
C TYR A 38 9.98 5.43 -9.19
N GLU A 39 10.50 5.12 -10.38
CA GLU A 39 9.69 4.99 -11.59
C GLU A 39 8.70 3.82 -11.50
N VAL A 40 9.12 2.73 -10.84
CA VAL A 40 8.30 1.52 -10.62
C VAL A 40 8.32 1.15 -9.14
N PRO A 41 7.46 1.77 -8.29
CA PRO A 41 7.39 1.43 -6.87
C PRO A 41 6.69 0.09 -6.64
N GLU A 42 7.09 -0.65 -5.60
CA GLU A 42 6.37 -1.85 -5.16
C GLU A 42 5.04 -1.46 -4.48
N ILE A 43 3.92 -1.88 -5.08
CA ILE A 43 2.58 -1.66 -4.53
C ILE A 43 1.77 -2.93 -4.74
N ILE A 44 1.60 -3.71 -3.67
CA ILE A 44 0.85 -4.97 -3.68
C ILE A 44 -0.19 -4.99 -2.56
N ALA A 45 -1.29 -5.72 -2.77
CA ALA A 45 -2.34 -5.89 -1.77
C ALA A 45 -2.43 -7.34 -1.32
N LEU A 46 -2.52 -7.54 0.00
CA LEU A 46 -2.79 -8.84 0.63
C LEU A 46 -4.17 -8.78 1.28
N PRO A 47 -5.08 -9.74 1.02
CA PRO A 47 -6.42 -9.70 1.59
C PRO A 47 -6.39 -10.04 3.08
N ILE A 48 -7.10 -9.24 3.89
CA ILE A 48 -7.40 -9.59 5.27
C ILE A 48 -8.64 -10.49 5.26
N LEU A 49 -8.46 -11.79 5.54
CA LEU A 49 -9.54 -12.78 5.50
C LEU A 49 -10.35 -12.84 6.80
N ALA A 50 -9.74 -12.48 7.93
CA ALA A 50 -10.36 -12.44 9.25
C ALA A 50 -9.64 -11.45 10.17
N GLY A 51 -10.36 -10.90 11.15
CA GLY A 51 -9.84 -9.97 12.15
C GLY A 51 -10.90 -9.63 13.20
N SER A 52 -10.54 -8.85 14.21
CA SER A 52 -11.52 -8.34 15.17
C SER A 52 -12.55 -7.47 14.46
N GLN A 53 -13.84 -7.76 14.67
CA GLN A 53 -14.93 -7.02 14.04
C GLN A 53 -14.83 -5.51 14.31
N SER A 54 -14.55 -5.12 15.56
CA SER A 54 -14.40 -3.70 15.93
C SER A 54 -13.25 -3.01 15.22
N TYR A 55 -12.16 -3.72 14.97
CA TYR A 55 -10.99 -3.15 14.29
C TYR A 55 -11.22 -3.02 12.77
N LEU A 56 -11.84 -4.03 12.16
CA LEU A 56 -12.19 -3.97 10.74
C LEU A 56 -13.22 -2.87 10.46
N GLN A 57 -14.20 -2.71 11.35
CA GLN A 57 -15.15 -1.61 11.30
C GLN A 57 -14.45 -0.26 11.43
N TRP A 58 -13.56 -0.10 12.41
CA TRP A 58 -12.80 1.13 12.57
C TRP A 58 -11.97 1.47 11.32
N ILE A 59 -11.30 0.48 10.69
CA ILE A 59 -10.59 0.72 9.42
C ILE A 59 -11.55 1.26 8.34
N SER A 60 -12.70 0.61 8.18
CA SER A 60 -13.71 0.99 7.18
C SER A 60 -14.19 2.43 7.41
N GLU A 61 -14.50 2.79 8.66
CA GLU A 61 -14.88 4.15 9.07
C GLU A 61 -13.79 5.19 8.76
N GLN A 62 -12.51 4.85 8.87
CA GLN A 62 -11.40 5.78 8.58
C GLN A 62 -11.14 6.02 7.08
N VAL A 63 -11.71 5.20 6.18
CA VAL A 63 -11.44 5.27 4.74
C VAL A 63 -12.68 5.55 3.88
N HIS A 64 -13.82 5.71 4.53
CA HIS A 64 -14.99 6.36 3.96
C HIS A 64 -14.84 7.88 4.09
N GLY A 65 -15.18 8.62 3.03
CA GLY A 65 -15.22 10.08 3.13
C GLY A 65 -16.41 10.49 3.97
N ASP A 66 -16.23 11.48 4.85
CA ASP A 66 -17.35 12.14 5.51
C ASP A 66 -18.34 12.59 4.41
N SER A 67 -19.56 12.07 4.46
CA SER A 67 -20.67 12.55 3.63
C SER A 67 -21.25 13.82 4.24
#